data_AF-A0A7I9VZZ7-F1
#
_entry.id   AF-A0A7I9VZZ7-F1
#
_cell.length_a   1.000
_cell.length_b   1.000
_cell.length_c   1.000
_cell.angle_alpha   90.00
_cell.angle_beta   90.00
_cell.angle_gamma   90.00
#
_symmetry.space_group_name_H-M   'P 1'
#
loop_
_entity.id
_entity.type
_entity.pdbx_description
1 polymer ?
#
loop_
_entity_poly.entity_id
_entity_poly.type
_entity_poly.pdbx_seq_one_letter_code
_entity_poly.pdbx_strand_id
1 'polypeptide(L)'
;MAGRGGLPAPGYRTIAAYCGLDRKTVRRYVEAAQAAGLRRDDDLGAVDDALIGMVADAVRPVRPMATGRRGAASGVRGAPPGWLTPVGSGR
;
A
#
# COMPACT_ATOMS: atom_id res chain seq x y z
N MET A 1 27.58 2.85 -7.71
CA MET A 1 26.23 3.37 -8.02
C MET A 1 25.47 2.29 -8.81
N ALA A 2 24.87 1.31 -8.12
CA ALA A 2 24.18 0.20 -8.80
C ALA A 2 22.74 0.61 -9.13
N GLY A 3 22.47 0.79 -10.44
CA GLY A 3 21.12 0.98 -10.96
C GLY A 3 20.25 -0.24 -10.68
N ARG A 4 19.11 -0.04 -10.01
CA ARG A 4 18.05 -1.04 -9.98
C ARG A 4 17.33 -1.01 -11.32
N GLY A 5 17.85 -1.77 -12.27
CA GLY A 5 17.20 -2.04 -13.54
C GLY A 5 15.85 -2.74 -13.35
N GLY A 6 14.83 -2.19 -14.01
CA GLY A 6 13.87 -2.97 -14.78
C GLY A 6 13.17 -4.15 -14.11
N LEU A 7 12.67 -4.01 -12.89
CA LEU A 7 11.64 -4.94 -12.42
C LEU A 7 10.32 -4.57 -13.11
N PRO A 8 9.59 -5.52 -13.73
CA PRO A 8 8.25 -5.24 -14.25
C PRO A 8 7.44 -4.66 -13.09
N ALA A 9 6.92 -3.45 -13.27
CA ALA A 9 6.39 -2.70 -12.15
C ALA A 9 5.36 -3.56 -11.38
N PRO A 10 5.53 -3.68 -10.05
CA PRO A 10 5.01 -4.79 -9.28
C PRO A 10 3.50 -4.92 -9.48
N GLY A 11 3.04 -6.09 -9.90
CA GLY A 11 1.61 -6.37 -9.98
C GLY A 11 0.97 -6.25 -8.59
N TYR A 12 -0.35 -6.05 -8.53
CA TYR A 12 -1.10 -5.88 -7.27
C TYR A 12 -0.80 -6.94 -6.19
N ARG A 13 -0.40 -8.17 -6.58
CA ARG A 13 0.01 -9.24 -5.66
C ARG A 13 1.32 -8.92 -4.94
N THR A 14 2.30 -8.38 -5.65
CA THR A 14 3.59 -7.99 -5.10
C THR A 14 3.43 -6.81 -4.16
N ILE A 15 2.63 -5.81 -4.55
CA ILE A 15 2.31 -4.65 -3.70
C ILE A 15 1.57 -5.11 -2.43
N ALA A 16 0.59 -5.99 -2.56
CA ALA A 16 -0.13 -6.58 -1.43
C ALA A 16 0.80 -7.29 -0.45
N ALA A 17 1.76 -8.07 -0.95
CA ALA A 17 2.74 -8.75 -0.11
C ALA A 17 3.66 -7.78 0.63
N TYR A 18 4.12 -6.70 -0.03
CA TYR A 18 4.95 -5.68 0.61
C TYR A 18 4.20 -4.88 1.68
N CYS A 19 2.92 -4.57 1.45
CA CYS A 19 2.12 -3.76 2.38
C CYS A 19 1.38 -4.59 3.44
N GLY A 20 1.39 -5.93 3.36
CA GLY A 20 0.58 -6.79 4.22
C GLY A 20 -0.94 -6.62 4.01
N LEU A 21 -1.36 -6.12 2.84
CA LEU A 21 -2.75 -5.79 2.52
C LEU A 21 -3.40 -6.85 1.62
N ASP A 22 -4.73 -6.95 1.64
CA ASP A 22 -5.45 -7.75 0.63
C ASP A 22 -5.42 -7.07 -0.74
N ARG A 23 -5.38 -7.88 -1.80
CA ARG A 23 -5.32 -7.40 -3.19
C ARG A 23 -6.45 -6.42 -3.52
N LYS A 24 -7.65 -6.59 -2.95
CA LYS A 24 -8.78 -5.68 -3.19
C LYS A 24 -8.56 -4.31 -2.56
N THR A 25 -7.88 -4.27 -1.41
CA THR A 25 -7.54 -3.03 -0.71
C THR A 25 -6.49 -2.29 -1.53
N VAL A 26 -5.42 -2.97 -1.93
CA VAL A 26 -4.41 -2.38 -2.81
C VAL A 26 -5.03 -1.83 -4.09
N ARG A 27 -5.92 -2.59 -4.74
CA ARG A 27 -6.60 -2.11 -5.94
C ARG A 27 -7.39 -0.82 -5.67
N ARG A 28 -8.15 -0.75 -4.58
CA ARG A 28 -8.90 0.47 -4.21
C ARG A 28 -7.99 1.68 -4.03
N TYR A 29 -6.86 1.52 -3.35
CA TYR A 29 -5.89 2.61 -3.17
C TYR A 29 -5.27 3.07 -4.49
N VAL A 30 -4.90 2.15 -5.38
CA VAL A 30 -4.29 2.50 -6.67
C VAL A 30 -5.29 3.19 -7.60
N GLU A 31 -6.53 2.71 -7.69
CA GLU A 31 -7.58 3.33 -8.49
C GLU A 31 -7.89 4.75 -7.97
N ALA A 32 -7.96 4.93 -6.64
CA ALA A 32 -8.15 6.25 -6.04
C ALA A 32 -6.97 7.20 -6.31
N ALA A 33 -5.73 6.71 -6.26
CA ALA A 33 -4.55 7.49 -6.60
C ALA A 33 -4.54 7.91 -8.07
N GLN A 34 -4.90 7.00 -8.98
CA GLN A 34 -5.04 7.31 -10.41
C GLN A 34 -6.15 8.32 -10.68
N ALA A 35 -7.28 8.20 -9.98
CA ALA A 35 -8.38 9.16 -10.06
C ALA A 35 -7.98 10.55 -9.53
N ALA A 36 -7.10 10.61 -8.52
CA ALA A 36 -6.52 11.84 -8.00
C ALA A 36 -5.41 12.43 -8.90
N GLY A 37 -5.04 11.74 -9.99
CA GLY A 37 -4.11 12.22 -11.00
C GLY A 37 -2.71 11.59 -10.96
N LEU A 38 -2.44 10.69 -10.00
CA LEU A 38 -1.15 10.00 -9.92
C LEU A 38 -0.95 9.05 -11.10
N ARG A 39 0.14 9.23 -11.82
CA ARG A 39 0.56 8.38 -12.94
C ARG A 39 1.64 7.41 -12.50
N ARG A 40 1.78 6.32 -13.27
CA ARG A 40 2.73 5.24 -12.97
C ARG A 40 4.20 5.67 -13.16
N ASP A 41 4.44 6.66 -14.02
CA ASP A 41 5.77 7.23 -14.31
C ASP A 41 6.10 8.45 -13.43
N ASP A 42 5.20 8.84 -12.52
CA ASP A 42 5.50 9.95 -11.62
C ASP A 42 6.54 9.53 -10.57
N ASP A 43 7.44 10.45 -10.26
CA ASP A 43 8.44 10.28 -9.21
C ASP A 43 7.82 10.28 -7.81
N LEU A 44 8.60 9.86 -6.82
CA LEU A 44 8.20 9.90 -5.40
C LEU A 44 7.76 11.30 -4.92
N GLY A 45 8.22 12.36 -5.59
CA GLY A 45 7.82 13.74 -5.29
C GLY A 45 6.35 14.05 -5.63
N ALA A 46 5.69 13.25 -6.49
CA ALA A 46 4.27 13.38 -6.76
C ALA A 46 3.39 12.76 -5.65
N VAL A 47 3.98 11.95 -4.78
CA VAL A 47 3.29 11.34 -3.62
C VAL A 47 3.42 12.27 -2.42
N ASP A 48 2.71 13.39 -2.47
CA ASP A 48 2.67 14.36 -1.37
C ASP A 48 1.53 14.07 -0.37
N ASP A 49 1.57 14.72 0.79
CA ASP A 49 0.57 14.55 1.85
C ASP A 49 -0.84 14.94 1.39
N ALA A 50 -0.97 15.86 0.43
CA ALA A 50 -2.27 16.27 -0.10
C ALA A 50 -2.89 15.15 -0.95
N LEU A 51 -2.11 14.51 -1.82
CA LEU A 51 -2.49 13.34 -2.57
C LEU A 51 -2.84 12.19 -1.62
N ILE A 52 -2.00 11.92 -0.62
CA ILE A 52 -2.25 10.88 0.37
C ILE A 52 -3.57 11.14 1.09
N GLY A 53 -3.85 12.40 1.46
CA GLY A 53 -5.12 12.82 2.06
C GLY A 53 -6.32 12.55 1.15
N MET A 54 -6.25 12.94 -0.13
CA MET A 54 -7.32 12.71 -1.10
C MET A 54 -7.60 11.22 -1.32
N VAL A 55 -6.56 10.42 -1.46
CA VAL A 55 -6.68 8.96 -1.63
C VAL A 55 -7.26 8.31 -0.38
N ALA A 56 -6.77 8.69 0.79
CA ALA A 56 -7.26 8.16 2.06
C ALA A 56 -8.74 8.50 2.28
N ASP A 57 -9.16 9.71 1.95
CA ASP A 57 -10.57 10.13 2.05
C ASP A 57 -11.45 9.38 1.05
N ALA A 58 -11.01 9.24 -0.20
CA ALA A 58 -11.72 8.48 -1.23
C ALA A 58 -11.89 6.99 -0.88
N VAL A 59 -10.90 6.39 -0.21
CA VAL A 59 -10.95 4.98 0.23
C VAL A 59 -11.65 4.81 1.57
N ARG A 60 -11.80 5.89 2.35
CA ARG A 60 -12.38 5.86 3.70
C ARG A 60 -13.75 5.18 3.62
N PRO A 61 -13.95 4.06 4.33
CA PRO A 61 -15.22 3.36 4.29
C PRO A 61 -16.29 4.24 4.92
N VAL A 62 -17.15 4.84 4.11
CA VAL A 62 -18.44 5.39 4.54
C VAL A 62 -19.24 4.18 4.99
N ARG A 63 -19.35 3.98 6.31
CA ARG A 63 -19.89 2.75 6.92
C ARG A 63 -21.21 2.36 6.22
N PRO A 64 -21.24 1.32 5.38
CA PRO A 64 -22.52 0.76 4.97
C PRO A 64 -23.10 0.09 6.22
N MET A 65 -24.36 0.40 6.52
CA MET A 65 -25.11 -0.27 7.57
C MET A 65 -24.93 -1.79 7.42
N ALA A 66 -24.45 -2.42 8.48
CA ALA A 66 -24.05 -3.82 8.44
C ALA A 66 -25.27 -4.71 8.19
N THR A 67 -25.35 -5.32 7.01
CA THR A 67 -26.18 -6.50 6.77
C THR A 67 -25.27 -7.62 6.31
N GLY A 68 -25.34 -8.73 7.04
CA GLY A 68 -24.29 -9.73 7.19
C GLY A 68 -23.70 -10.33 5.91
N ARG A 69 -22.36 -10.29 5.83
CA ARG A 69 -21.58 -11.47 5.43
C ARG A 69 -20.17 -11.36 6.00
N ARG A 70 -19.75 -12.41 6.71
CA ARG A 70 -18.48 -12.55 7.44
C ARG A 70 -17.28 -12.02 6.64
N GLY A 71 -16.83 -10.81 6.96
CA GLY A 71 -15.53 -10.28 6.55
C GLY A 71 -14.55 -10.51 7.68
N ALA A 72 -13.72 -11.55 7.57
CA ALA A 72 -12.69 -11.84 8.55
C ALA A 72 -11.80 -10.61 8.79
N ALA A 73 -11.52 -10.34 10.07
CA ALA A 73 -10.47 -9.43 10.49
C ALA A 73 -9.16 -9.83 9.80
N SER A 74 -8.58 -8.93 9.00
CA SER A 74 -7.20 -9.08 8.54
C SER A 74 -6.28 -8.68 9.69
N GLY A 75 -6.03 -9.63 10.57
CA GLY A 75 -4.88 -9.57 11.47
C GLY A 75 -3.60 -9.47 10.65
N VAL A 76 -2.65 -8.70 11.17
CA VAL A 76 -1.24 -8.65 10.75
C VAL A 76 -0.78 -10.08 10.45
N ARG A 77 -0.58 -10.37 9.17
CA ARG A 77 0.11 -11.59 8.73
C ARG A 77 1.36 -11.19 7.98
N GLY A 78 2.49 -11.63 8.51
CA GLY A 78 3.72 -11.71 7.75
C GLY A 78 4.51 -10.42 7.74
N ALA A 79 5.14 -10.16 8.87
CA ALA A 79 6.51 -9.69 8.88
C ALA A 79 7.33 -10.35 7.74
N PRO A 80 7.91 -9.66 6.74
CA PRO A 80 8.95 -10.29 5.92
C PRO A 80 10.12 -10.77 6.82
N PRO A 81 10.86 -11.83 6.49
CA PRO A 81 12.08 -12.13 7.21
C PRO A 81 13.13 -11.04 6.86
N GLY A 82 13.39 -10.10 7.79
CA GLY A 82 14.49 -9.12 7.65
C GLY A 82 14.25 -7.68 8.12
N TRP A 83 13.06 -7.30 8.58
CA TRP A 83 12.75 -5.92 9.05
C TRP A 83 12.80 -5.74 10.57
N LEU A 84 13.28 -6.76 11.29
CA LEU A 84 13.68 -6.66 12.69
C LEU A 84 15.14 -7.10 12.83
N THR A 85 16.06 -6.26 12.38
CA THR A 85 17.37 -6.21 13.01
C THR A 85 17.36 -5.03 13.98
N PRO A 86 17.39 -5.24 15.30
CA PRO A 86 17.89 -4.19 16.18
C PRO A 86 19.32 -3.91 15.73
N VAL A 87 19.56 -2.70 15.22
CA VAL A 87 20.92 -2.19 15.04
C VAL A 87 21.55 -2.20 16.42
N GLY A 88 22.63 -2.97 16.58
CA GLY A 88 23.45 -2.91 17.77
C GLY A 88 24.02 -1.51 17.91
N SER A 89 23.82 -0.90 19.07
CA SER A 89 24.64 0.21 19.55
C SER A 89 25.37 -0.27 20.80
N GLY A 90 26.71 -0.22 20.72
CA GLY A 90 27.66 -0.74 21.72
C GLY A 90 27.43 -0.24 23.15
N ARG A 91 28.07 -0.83 24.15
CA ARG A 91 29.51 -1.04 24.24
C ARG A 91 29.81 -2.17 25.23
#